data_AF-A0A2G0Q244-F1
#
_entry.id   AF-A0A2G0Q244-F1
#
_cell.length_a   1.000
_cell.length_b   1.000
_cell.length_c   1.000
_cell.angle_alpha   90.00
_cell.angle_beta   90.00
_cell.angle_gamma   90.00
#
_symmetry.space_group_name_H-M   'P 1'
#
loop_
_entity.id
_entity.type
_entity.pdbx_description
1 polymer ?
#
loop_
_entity_poly.entity_id
_entity_poly.type
_entity_poly.pdbx_seq_one_letter_code
_entity_poly.pdbx_strand_id
1 'polypeptide(L)' 'MTTPMKFATECKTDFERYRQWAISEAPRSEIRRSLVKLCWNARRNYRHWAALS' A
#
# COMPACT_ATOMS: atom_id res chain seq x y z
N MET A 1 2.64 -17.02 12.59
CA MET A 1 2.76 -16.19 11.37
C MET A 1 4.23 -16.04 11.07
N THR A 2 4.71 -16.47 9.90
CA THR A 2 6.13 -16.29 9.52
C THR A 2 6.41 -14.80 9.29
N THR A 3 7.66 -14.37 9.46
CA THR A 3 8.07 -12.97 9.24
C THR A 3 7.65 -12.45 7.85
N PRO A 4 7.80 -13.21 6.75
CA PRO A 4 7.31 -12.79 5.43
C PRO A 4 5.78 -12.62 5.36
N MET A 5 5.00 -13.52 5.97
CA MET A 5 3.53 -13.39 6.01
C MET A 5 3.07 -12.14 6.79
N LYS A 6 3.77 -11.79 7.87
CA LYS A 6 3.49 -10.57 8.65
C LYS A 6 3.67 -9.33 7.77
N PHE A 7 4.83 -9.20 7.12
CA PHE A 7 5.12 -8.05 6.27
C PHE A 7 4.20 -7.97 5.05
N ALA A 8 3.83 -9.10 4.45
CA ALA A 8 2.83 -9.13 3.38
C ALA A 8 1.48 -8.57 3.86
N THR A 9 1.04 -8.95 5.06
CA THR A 9 -0.23 -8.50 5.65
C THR A 9 -0.22 -6.99 5.96
N GLU A 10 0.89 -6.48 6.50
CA GLU A 10 1.08 -5.05 6.77
C GLU A 10 1.04 -4.25 5.45
N CYS A 11 1.80 -4.68 4.44
CA CYS A 11 1.82 -4.00 3.13
C CYS A 11 0.45 -3.99 2.44
N LYS A 12 -0.35 -5.06 2.60
CA LYS A 12 -1.71 -5.12 2.08
C LYS A 12 -2.62 -4.11 2.78
N THR A 13 -2.54 -4.05 4.11
CA THR A 13 -3.30 -3.09 4.93
C THR A 13 -2.97 -1.65 4.56
N ASP A 14 -1.69 -1.32 4.41
CA ASP A 14 -1.24 0.00 4.02
C ASP A 14 -1.71 0.38 2.61
N PHE A 15 -1.67 -0.57 1.66
CA PHE A 15 -2.20 -0.35 0.32
C PHE A 15 -3.68 0.05 0.34
N GLU A 16 -4.50 -0.68 1.10
CA GLU A 16 -5.94 -0.41 1.23
C GLU A 16 -6.20 0.94 1.89
N ARG A 17 -5.46 1.26 2.95
CA ARG A 17 -5.55 2.54 3.67
C ARG A 17 -5.19 3.73 2.77
N TYR A 18 -4.03 3.69 2.11
CA TYR A 18 -3.62 4.76 1.21
C TYR A 18 -4.58 4.91 0.04
N ARG A 19 -5.16 3.81 -0.46
CA ARG A 19 -6.14 3.83 -1.54
C ARG A 19 -7.41 4.54 -1.10
N GLN A 20 -7.92 4.23 0.09
CA GLN A 20 -9.10 4.90 0.63
C GLN A 20 -8.85 6.40 0.82
N TRP A 21 -7.71 6.77 1.42
CA TRP A 21 -7.35 8.18 1.58
C TRP A 21 -7.23 8.89 0.22
N ALA A 22 -6.59 8.27 -0.78
CA ALA A 22 -6.45 8.87 -2.10
C ALA A 22 -7.79 9.11 -2.81
N ILE A 23 -8.81 8.28 -2.55
CA ILE A 23 -10.16 8.45 -3.11
C ILE A 23 -10.87 9.63 -2.46
N SER A 24 -10.69 9.84 -1.16
CA SER A 24 -11.25 10.97 -0.41
C SER A 24 -10.64 12.33 -0.79
N GLU A 25 -9.44 12.32 -1.37
CA GLU A 25 -8.73 13.52 -1.79
C GLU A 25 -9.10 14.00 -3.21
N ALA A 26 -9.02 15.31 -3.44
CA ALA A 26 -9.29 15.90 -4.75
C ALA A 26 -8.37 15.30 -5.84
N PRO A 27 -8.88 14.98 -7.05
CA PRO A 27 -8.13 14.27 -8.11
C PRO A 27 -6.75 14.86 -8.49
N ARG A 28 -6.57 16.17 -8.30
CA ARG A 28 -5.33 16.89 -8.64
C ARG A 28 -4.56 17.40 -7.43
N SER A 29 -4.98 17.07 -6.20
CA SER A 29 -4.25 17.49 -5.01
C SER A 29 -2.87 16.82 -4.96
N GLU A 30 -1.89 17.54 -4.42
CA GLU A 30 -0.57 17.00 -4.17
C GLU A 30 -0.63 15.81 -3.20
N ILE A 31 -1.52 15.90 -2.20
CA ILE A 31 -1.79 14.83 -1.24
C ILE A 31 -2.21 13.56 -1.97
N ARG A 32 -3.18 13.62 -2.89
CA ARG A 32 -3.61 12.44 -3.66
C ARG A 32 -2.47 11.85 -4.48
N ARG A 33 -1.63 12.67 -5.11
CA ARG A 33 -0.47 12.18 -5.88
C ARG A 33 0.51 11.43 -4.98
N SER A 34 0.79 11.96 -3.79
CA SER A 34 1.65 11.32 -2.79
C SER A 34 1.05 10.01 -2.27
N LEU A 35 -0.25 9.98 -1.95
CA LEU A 35 -0.94 8.78 -1.52
C LEU A 35 -0.96 7.70 -2.60
N VAL A 36 -1.15 8.06 -3.87
CA VAL A 36 -1.07 7.12 -5.00
C VAL A 36 0.34 6.53 -5.13
N LYS A 37 1.41 7.32 -4.96
CA LYS A 37 2.79 6.80 -4.91
C LYS A 37 2.98 5.80 -3.77
N LEU A 38 2.47 6.12 -2.58
CA LEU A 38 2.51 5.22 -1.43
C LEU A 38 1.73 3.92 -1.67
N CYS A 39 0.56 3.97 -2.31
CA CYS A 39 -0.18 2.77 -2.75
C CYS A 39 0.68 1.87 -3.63
N TRP A 40 1.36 2.43 -4.63
CA TRP A 40 2.19 1.64 -5.53
C TRP A 40 3.37 0.98 -4.82
N ASN A 41 4.01 1.69 -3.89
CA ASN A 41 5.08 1.14 -3.06
C ASN A 41 4.58 0.00 -2.16
N ALA A 42 3.47 0.22 -1.45
CA ALA A 42 2.86 -0.81 -0.60
C ALA A 42 2.47 -2.05 -1.42
N ARG A 43 1.90 -1.87 -2.62
CA ARG A 43 1.58 -2.97 -3.54
C ARG A 43 2.81 -3.74 -4.00
N ARG A 44 3.90 -3.04 -4.32
CA ARG A 44 5.17 -3.67 -4.72
C ARG A 44 5.73 -4.52 -3.59
N ASN A 45 5.77 -3.97 -2.37
CA ASN A 45 6.29 -4.66 -1.20
C ASN A 45 5.40 -5.85 -0.81
N TYR A 46 4.07 -5.70 -0.88
CA TYR A 46 3.14 -6.81 -0.68
C TYR A 46 3.46 -7.99 -1.60
N ARG A 47 3.60 -7.73 -2.91
CA ARG A 47 3.96 -8.78 -3.88
C ARG A 47 5.30 -9.44 -3.59
N HIS A 48 6.29 -8.65 -3.17
CA HIS A 48 7.60 -9.16 -2.82
C HIS A 48 7.53 -10.10 -1.62
N TRP A 49 6.94 -9.65 -0.50
CA TRP A 49 6.84 -10.46 0.71
C TRP A 49 5.90 -11.65 0.56
N ALA A 50 4.82 -11.51 -0.21
CA ALA A 50 3.90 -12.61 -0.53
C ALA A 50 4.57 -13.72 -1.34
N ALA A 51 5.56 -13.40 -2.19
CA ALA A 51 6.33 -14.40 -2.91
C ALA A 51 7.38 -15.13 -2.05
N LEU A 52 7.72 -14.54 -0.90
CA LEU A 52 8.69 -15.08 0.07
C LEU A 52 8.03 -15.78 1.26
N SER A 53 6.69 -15.80 1.34
CA SER A 53 5.92 -16.46 2.42
C SER A 53 5.42 -17.82 2.00
#